data_AF-A0A8J7NAR5-F1
#
_entry.id   AF-A0A8J7NAR5-F1
#
_cell.length_a   1.000
_cell.length_b   1.000
_cell.length_c   1.000
_cell.angle_alpha   90.00
_cell.angle_beta   90.00
_cell.angle_gamma   90.00
#
_symmetry.space_group_name_H-M   'P 1'
#
loop_
_entity.id
_entity.type
_entity.pdbx_description
1 polymer ?
#
loop_
_entity_poly.entity_id
_entity_poly.type
_entity_poly.pdbx_seq_one_letter_code
_entity_poly.pdbx_strand_id
1 'polypeptide(L)'
;MATLVLGAAGAAIGGSIGGAILGVSAATIGGFIGSTIGSVVDSWIISSLPPTQRIEGARLDTLRITSATEGAVIPRLHGRMRMGGNIIWATDFREETRTTTQGSGKGGGGGKVKTTEYLYYASFAVALCEGPITGIGRIWADGKPMDLSGVTWRWYPGDEAQSADPFIAARMGAASTPAYRGTAYVVFEELALSTYGNRLPQLSFEVFRPLADPDTAEGLTRAVTMIPASGEFTYATQAIRKTDGGATQAENLNALAASTDMVEALDRLQAMAPAVESVSLVVAWFGDDLRAGSCKVRPGVEVSAKSTTPASWSVNGVTRASAFLVSRDDQDRPVYGGTPSDFAVVQAIQEMKARGLRVTFYPFILMDVPPGNTLPNPY
;
A
#
# COMPACT_ATOMS: atom_id res chain seq x y z
N MET A 1 -62.19 -20.73 -36.72
CA MET A 1 -61.60 -21.34 -35.50
C MET A 1 -60.18 -20.86 -35.37
N ALA A 2 -60.03 -19.72 -34.72
CA ALA A 2 -58.80 -18.97 -34.56
C ALA A 2 -58.51 -18.88 -33.06
N THR A 3 -57.98 -19.97 -32.49
CA THR A 3 -57.58 -20.08 -31.06
C THR A 3 -56.53 -21.17 -30.82
N LEU A 4 -55.87 -21.69 -31.86
CA LEU A 4 -54.90 -22.79 -31.74
C LEU A 4 -53.50 -22.49 -32.31
N VAL A 5 -53.25 -21.25 -32.75
CA VAL A 5 -51.94 -20.82 -33.27
C VAL A 5 -51.20 -19.87 -32.31
N LEU A 6 -51.88 -19.32 -31.30
CA LEU A 6 -51.25 -18.48 -30.26
C LEU A 6 -50.93 -19.25 -28.95
N GLY A 7 -51.41 -20.49 -28.79
CA GLY A 7 -51.07 -21.36 -27.65
C GLY A 7 -49.76 -22.14 -27.81
N ALA A 8 -49.35 -22.44 -29.05
CA ALA A 8 -48.13 -23.20 -29.35
C ALA A 8 -46.85 -22.35 -29.30
N ALA A 9 -46.95 -21.01 -29.44
CA ALA A 9 -45.82 -20.10 -29.28
C ALA A 9 -45.58 -19.71 -27.80
N GLY A 10 -46.58 -19.84 -26.92
CA GLY A 10 -46.45 -19.55 -25.49
C GLY A 10 -45.84 -20.69 -24.65
N ALA A 11 -46.07 -21.96 -25.02
CA ALA A 11 -45.54 -23.11 -24.29
C ALA A 11 -44.07 -23.46 -24.64
N ALA A 12 -43.59 -23.07 -25.83
CA ALA A 12 -42.20 -23.30 -26.24
C ALA A 12 -41.22 -22.27 -25.63
N ILE A 13 -41.69 -21.08 -25.23
CA ILE A 13 -40.88 -20.03 -24.57
C ILE A 13 -40.99 -20.13 -23.04
N GLY A 14 -42.12 -20.61 -22.50
CA GLY A 14 -42.29 -20.82 -21.04
C GLY A 14 -41.62 -22.09 -20.48
N GLY A 15 -41.43 -23.14 -21.29
CA GLY A 15 -40.81 -24.39 -20.84
C GLY A 15 -39.29 -24.47 -20.99
N SER A 16 -38.69 -23.69 -21.89
CA SER A 16 -37.25 -23.74 -22.20
C SER A 16 -36.40 -22.72 -21.43
N ILE A 17 -37.03 -21.69 -20.83
CA ILE A 17 -36.33 -20.70 -19.98
C ILE A 17 -36.42 -21.08 -18.49
N GLY A 18 -37.42 -21.86 -18.07
CA GLY A 18 -37.60 -22.27 -16.67
C GLY A 18 -36.67 -23.39 -16.19
N GLY A 19 -36.15 -24.24 -17.10
CA GLY A 19 -35.28 -25.37 -16.73
C GLY A 19 -33.79 -25.03 -16.61
N ALA A 20 -33.34 -23.94 -17.22
CA ALA A 20 -31.92 -23.55 -17.22
C ALA A 20 -31.52 -22.71 -15.98
N ILE A 21 -32.49 -22.16 -15.24
CA ILE A 21 -32.23 -21.29 -14.07
C ILE A 21 -32.32 -22.03 -12.72
N LEU A 22 -32.97 -23.21 -12.66
CA LEU A 22 -33.04 -24.03 -11.43
C LEU A 22 -32.42 -25.43 -11.55
N GLY A 23 -31.52 -25.60 -12.51
CA GLY A 23 -30.38 -26.52 -12.34
C GLY A 23 -30.67 -28.00 -12.10
N VAL A 24 -31.79 -28.59 -12.54
CA VAL A 24 -31.91 -30.06 -12.77
C VAL A 24 -33.06 -30.33 -13.75
N SER A 25 -32.78 -31.00 -14.87
CA SER A 25 -33.81 -31.78 -15.59
C SER A 25 -33.19 -33.05 -16.19
N ALA A 26 -33.89 -34.16 -15.95
CA ALA A 26 -33.51 -35.53 -16.19
C ALA A 26 -33.24 -35.87 -17.67
N ALA A 27 -31.99 -36.19 -18.02
CA ALA A 27 -31.66 -36.91 -19.26
C ALA A 27 -30.28 -37.63 -19.25
N THR A 28 -29.71 -37.96 -18.09
CA THR A 28 -28.44 -38.70 -18.00
C THR A 28 -28.65 -40.19 -17.69
N ILE A 29 -29.35 -40.88 -18.59
CA ILE A 29 -29.26 -42.33 -18.74
C ILE A 29 -28.94 -42.64 -20.20
N GLY A 30 -27.72 -43.13 -20.46
CA GLY A 30 -27.39 -43.87 -21.66
C GLY A 30 -26.04 -43.52 -22.28
N GLY A 31 -25.08 -44.46 -22.23
CA GLY A 31 -24.07 -44.59 -23.27
C GLY A 31 -22.62 -44.31 -22.86
N PHE A 32 -22.02 -45.30 -22.19
CA PHE A 32 -20.58 -45.54 -22.17
C PHE A 32 -20.07 -45.81 -23.61
N ILE A 33 -18.83 -45.43 -23.92
CA ILE A 33 -17.98 -45.79 -25.11
C ILE A 33 -18.02 -44.81 -26.30
N GLY A 34 -16.94 -44.02 -26.45
CA GLY A 34 -16.66 -43.20 -27.65
C GLY A 34 -15.41 -42.33 -27.47
N SER A 35 -14.25 -42.92 -27.72
CA SER A 35 -12.89 -42.45 -27.45
C SER A 35 -12.42 -41.22 -28.27
N THR A 36 -11.83 -40.23 -27.58
CA THR A 36 -10.63 -39.45 -27.95
C THR A 36 -10.56 -38.58 -29.23
N ILE A 37 -11.66 -38.24 -29.93
CA ILE A 37 -11.61 -37.27 -31.07
C ILE A 37 -12.71 -36.18 -31.02
N GLY A 38 -13.44 -36.01 -29.90
CA GLY A 38 -14.53 -35.02 -29.79
C GLY A 38 -14.16 -33.65 -29.19
N SER A 39 -13.01 -33.51 -28.51
CA SER A 39 -12.74 -32.35 -27.65
C SER A 39 -12.32 -31.06 -28.38
N VAL A 40 -12.05 -31.12 -29.69
CA VAL A 40 -11.62 -29.95 -30.49
C VAL A 40 -12.75 -29.36 -31.35
N VAL A 41 -13.80 -30.15 -31.61
CA VAL A 41 -14.98 -29.69 -32.37
C VAL A 41 -16.02 -29.08 -31.43
N ASP A 42 -16.15 -29.60 -30.20
CA ASP A 42 -17.05 -29.03 -29.18
C ASP A 42 -16.63 -27.62 -28.75
N SER A 43 -15.33 -27.28 -28.72
CA SER A 43 -14.89 -25.92 -28.39
C SER A 43 -15.30 -24.87 -29.44
N TRP A 44 -15.47 -25.28 -30.70
CA TRP A 44 -15.83 -24.35 -31.78
C TRP A 44 -17.35 -24.16 -31.89
N ILE A 45 -18.13 -25.21 -31.65
CA ILE A 45 -19.61 -25.16 -31.68
C ILE A 45 -20.18 -24.50 -30.41
N ILE A 46 -19.57 -24.69 -29.24
CA ILE A 46 -20.02 -24.03 -27.98
C ILE A 46 -19.70 -22.52 -27.98
N SER A 47 -18.67 -22.08 -28.72
CA SER A 47 -18.34 -20.66 -28.86
C SER A 47 -19.30 -19.87 -29.76
N SER A 48 -20.16 -20.55 -30.53
CA SER A 48 -20.99 -19.93 -31.58
C SER A 48 -22.50 -19.93 -31.31
N LEU A 49 -22.98 -20.47 -30.18
CA LEU A 49 -24.41 -20.55 -29.86
C LEU A 49 -24.70 -20.33 -28.35
N PRO A 50 -24.52 -19.10 -27.84
CA PRO A 50 -25.67 -18.36 -27.29
C PRO A 50 -25.70 -16.87 -27.69
N PRO A 51 -26.86 -16.20 -27.69
CA PRO A 51 -26.92 -14.74 -27.83
C PRO A 51 -26.05 -14.13 -26.74
N THR A 52 -25.20 -13.17 -27.14
CA THR A 52 -24.25 -12.49 -26.26
C THR A 52 -24.99 -11.99 -25.02
N GLN A 53 -24.94 -12.75 -23.93
CA GLN A 53 -25.42 -12.32 -22.64
C GLN A 53 -24.44 -11.23 -22.23
N ARG A 54 -24.77 -9.98 -22.55
CA ARG A 54 -24.06 -8.81 -22.06
C ARG A 54 -24.32 -8.75 -20.56
N ILE A 55 -23.53 -9.53 -19.83
CA ILE A 55 -23.24 -9.26 -18.44
C ILE A 55 -22.32 -8.04 -18.52
N GLU A 56 -22.90 -6.85 -18.30
CA GLU A 56 -22.07 -5.68 -18.03
C GLU A 56 -21.30 -5.99 -16.74
N GLY A 57 -20.02 -6.36 -16.88
CA GLY A 57 -19.10 -6.45 -15.77
C GLY A 57 -18.94 -5.07 -15.11
N ALA A 58 -18.41 -5.04 -13.88
CA ALA A 58 -18.18 -3.79 -13.16
C ALA A 58 -17.46 -2.77 -14.06
N ARG A 59 -18.13 -1.67 -14.38
CA ARG A 59 -17.53 -0.57 -15.15
C ARG A 59 -16.37 0.00 -14.34
N LEU A 60 -15.31 0.43 -15.01
CA LEU A 60 -14.24 1.19 -14.37
C LEU A 60 -14.86 2.49 -13.83
N ASP A 61 -15.06 2.52 -12.51
CA ASP A 61 -15.50 3.71 -11.82
C ASP A 61 -14.30 4.67 -11.77
N THR A 62 -14.25 5.59 -12.74
CA THR A 62 -13.13 6.54 -12.89
C THR A 62 -13.12 7.58 -11.76
N LEU A 63 -14.15 7.60 -10.91
CA LEU A 63 -14.27 8.49 -9.78
C LEU A 63 -14.57 7.68 -8.50
N ARG A 64 -13.54 7.50 -7.66
CA ARG A 64 -13.67 6.86 -6.34
C ARG A 64 -14.21 7.88 -5.36
N ILE A 65 -15.53 7.92 -5.21
CA ILE A 65 -16.25 8.89 -4.37
C ILE A 65 -16.41 8.32 -2.95
N THR A 66 -16.18 9.14 -1.93
CA THR A 66 -16.72 8.88 -0.59
C THR A 66 -18.20 9.23 -0.59
N SER A 67 -19.07 8.23 -0.44
CA SER A 67 -20.52 8.44 -0.35
C SER A 67 -21.00 8.45 1.10
N ALA A 68 -22.26 8.82 1.30
CA ALA A 68 -23.00 8.70 2.56
C ALA A 68 -24.43 8.23 2.23
N THR A 69 -24.52 7.10 1.54
CA THR A 69 -25.77 6.63 0.92
C THR A 69 -26.17 5.28 1.50
N GLU A 70 -27.42 5.19 1.96
CA GLU A 70 -28.04 3.92 2.33
C GLU A 70 -28.34 3.08 1.07
N GLY A 71 -28.12 1.77 1.14
CA GLY A 71 -28.27 0.86 0.00
C GLY A 71 -27.06 0.81 -0.95
N ALA A 72 -25.97 1.52 -0.62
CA ALA A 72 -24.69 1.32 -1.30
C ALA A 72 -24.17 -0.11 -1.07
N VAL A 73 -23.55 -0.70 -2.08
CA VAL A 73 -22.97 -2.05 -1.99
C VAL A 73 -21.77 -2.05 -1.04
N ILE A 74 -21.60 -3.14 -0.28
CA ILE A 74 -20.36 -3.39 0.46
C ILE A 74 -19.39 -4.10 -0.50
N PRO A 75 -18.26 -3.48 -0.87
CA PRO A 75 -17.35 -4.07 -1.83
C PRO A 75 -16.54 -5.20 -1.20
N ARG A 76 -16.16 -6.16 -2.05
CA ARG A 76 -15.16 -7.19 -1.73
C ARG A 76 -13.85 -6.81 -2.40
N LEU A 77 -12.75 -6.97 -1.68
CA LEU A 77 -11.41 -6.61 -2.13
C LEU A 77 -10.50 -7.82 -2.04
N HIS A 78 -9.63 -7.99 -3.04
CA HIS A 78 -8.55 -8.94 -3.04
C HIS A 78 -7.25 -8.24 -3.46
N GLY A 79 -6.19 -8.42 -2.69
CA GLY A 79 -4.89 -7.78 -2.89
C GLY A 79 -4.80 -6.35 -2.35
N ARG A 80 -3.99 -5.52 -3.01
CA ARG A 80 -3.75 -4.11 -2.66
C ARG A 80 -4.47 -3.20 -3.64
N MET A 81 -5.42 -2.42 -3.18
CA MET A 81 -6.16 -1.50 -4.03
C MET A 81 -6.48 -0.19 -3.33
N ARG A 82 -6.44 0.91 -4.08
CA ARG A 82 -7.00 2.18 -3.63
C ARG A 82 -8.50 2.20 -3.89
N MET A 83 -9.30 2.49 -2.87
CA MET A 83 -10.76 2.54 -2.95
C MET A 83 -11.33 3.72 -2.18
N GLY A 84 -12.51 4.19 -2.60
CA GLY A 84 -13.32 5.07 -1.77
C GLY A 84 -13.98 4.29 -0.64
N GLY A 85 -14.68 4.98 0.25
CA GLY A 85 -15.48 4.34 1.28
C GLY A 85 -16.84 5.01 1.45
N ASN A 86 -17.70 4.42 2.26
CA ASN A 86 -19.03 4.97 2.56
C ASN A 86 -19.08 5.43 4.01
N ILE A 87 -19.55 6.63 4.27
CA ILE A 87 -19.70 7.15 5.64
C ILE A 87 -20.83 6.39 6.32
N ILE A 88 -20.51 5.77 7.45
CA ILE A 88 -21.45 4.93 8.24
C ILE A 88 -21.80 5.55 9.59
N TRP A 89 -21.07 6.59 10.00
CA TRP A 89 -21.32 7.35 11.22
C TRP A 89 -20.65 8.72 11.11
N ALA A 90 -21.28 9.76 11.65
CA ALA A 90 -20.69 11.09 11.76
C ALA A 90 -21.33 11.86 12.92
N THR A 91 -20.57 12.77 13.53
CA THR A 91 -21.12 13.81 14.42
C THR A 91 -21.43 15.07 13.64
N ASP A 92 -22.20 15.98 14.26
CA ASP A 92 -22.27 17.35 13.79
C ASP A 92 -20.88 18.00 13.76
N PHE A 93 -20.72 19.03 12.92
CA PHE A 93 -19.49 19.81 12.88
C PHE A 93 -19.30 20.56 14.20
N ARG A 94 -18.10 20.44 14.79
CA ARG A 94 -17.70 21.27 15.92
C ARG A 94 -17.07 22.54 15.38
N GLU A 95 -17.66 23.68 15.73
CA GLU A 95 -17.11 25.01 15.43
C GLU A 95 -16.29 25.51 16.64
N GLU A 96 -15.10 26.03 16.36
CA GLU A 96 -14.26 26.70 17.35
C GLU A 96 -13.91 28.11 16.85
N THR A 97 -14.25 29.11 17.66
CA THR A 97 -14.03 30.52 17.32
C THR A 97 -12.73 31.02 17.93
N ARG A 98 -11.79 31.47 17.10
CA ARG A 98 -10.53 32.09 17.54
C ARG A 98 -10.53 33.58 17.23
N THR A 99 -10.62 34.42 18.26
CA THR A 99 -10.54 35.87 18.11
C THR A 99 -9.14 36.39 18.40
N THR A 100 -8.46 36.92 17.39
CA THR A 100 -7.18 37.63 17.55
C THR A 100 -7.43 39.13 17.47
N THR A 101 -6.99 39.88 18.49
CA THR A 101 -7.07 41.35 18.49
C THR A 101 -5.69 41.92 18.18
N GLN A 102 -5.53 42.57 17.03
CA GLN A 102 -4.31 43.33 16.72
C GLN A 102 -4.54 44.82 17.01
N GLY A 103 -3.59 45.41 17.73
CA GLY A 103 -3.52 46.86 17.94
C GLY A 103 -2.82 47.52 16.75
N SER A 104 -3.48 48.45 16.07
CA SER A 104 -2.85 49.26 15.02
C SER A 104 -1.80 50.19 15.64
N GLY A 105 -0.55 50.06 15.20
CA GLY A 105 0.58 50.84 15.69
C GLY A 105 0.78 52.14 14.90
N LYS A 106 0.80 53.25 15.66
CA LYS A 106 1.20 54.65 15.35
C LYS A 106 0.22 55.55 14.58
N GLY A 107 -0.40 56.45 15.32
CA GLY A 107 -1.15 57.63 14.85
C GLY A 107 -2.45 57.77 15.64
N GLY A 108 -2.59 58.84 16.42
CA GLY A 108 -3.68 59.02 17.40
C GLY A 108 -5.07 58.67 16.85
N GLY A 109 -5.77 57.74 17.52
CA GLY A 109 -7.12 57.29 17.18
C GLY A 109 -7.27 55.82 16.72
N GLY A 110 -6.26 54.97 16.90
CA GLY A 110 -6.23 53.60 16.35
C GLY A 110 -7.31 52.66 16.90
N GLY A 111 -8.26 52.28 16.04
CA GLY A 111 -9.23 51.22 16.31
C GLY A 111 -8.57 49.85 16.51
N LYS A 112 -9.14 49.04 17.41
CA LYS A 112 -8.74 47.64 17.59
C LYS A 112 -9.35 46.82 16.44
N VAL A 113 -8.52 46.17 15.63
CA VAL A 113 -9.01 45.21 14.63
C VAL A 113 -9.12 43.86 15.33
N LYS A 114 -10.36 43.39 15.51
CA LYS A 114 -10.66 42.02 15.95
C LYS A 114 -10.83 41.16 14.71
N THR A 115 -9.94 40.21 14.49
CA THR A 115 -10.10 39.16 13.49
C THR A 115 -10.67 37.93 14.19
N THR A 116 -11.87 37.51 13.80
CA THR A 116 -12.50 36.28 14.29
C THR A 116 -12.37 35.21 13.21
N GLU A 117 -11.65 34.14 13.53
CA GLU A 117 -11.50 32.96 12.68
C GLU A 117 -12.45 31.86 13.18
N TYR A 118 -13.11 31.16 12.26
CA TYR A 118 -13.94 30.00 12.55
C TYR A 118 -13.20 28.74 12.08
N LEU A 119 -12.95 27.83 13.00
CA LEU A 119 -12.33 26.54 12.74
C LEU A 119 -13.39 25.44 12.83
N TYR A 120 -13.45 24.57 11.84
CA TYR A 120 -14.42 23.48 11.79
C TYR A 120 -13.72 22.13 11.92
N TYR A 121 -14.31 21.26 12.71
CA TYR A 121 -13.84 19.91 12.96
C TYR A 121 -14.97 18.90 12.73
N ALA A 122 -14.66 17.74 12.16
CA ALA A 122 -15.61 16.64 11.98
C ALA A 122 -15.07 15.35 12.57
N SER A 123 -15.95 14.58 13.19
CA SER A 123 -15.65 13.19 13.57
C SER A 123 -16.59 12.26 12.82
N PHE A 124 -16.05 11.23 12.18
CA PHE A 124 -16.80 10.36 11.29
C PHE A 124 -16.11 9.02 11.07
N ALA A 125 -16.89 8.02 10.67
CA ALA A 125 -16.43 6.68 10.33
C ALA A 125 -16.77 6.34 8.88
N VAL A 126 -15.82 5.72 8.18
CA VAL A 126 -15.88 5.36 6.77
C VAL A 126 -15.71 3.84 6.62
N ALA A 127 -16.75 3.16 6.16
CA ALA A 127 -16.70 1.75 5.76
C ALA A 127 -15.93 1.58 4.45
N LEU A 128 -15.11 0.54 4.38
CA LEU A 128 -14.25 0.26 3.23
C LEU A 128 -14.74 -0.97 2.48
N CYS A 129 -14.62 -2.16 3.06
CA CYS A 129 -14.97 -3.42 2.43
C CYS A 129 -15.44 -4.47 3.44
N GLU A 130 -16.07 -5.53 2.93
CA GLU A 130 -16.51 -6.67 3.72
C GLU A 130 -15.31 -7.48 4.22
N GLY A 131 -15.32 -7.96 5.46
CA GLY A 131 -14.39 -8.94 5.99
C GLY A 131 -13.00 -8.39 6.35
N PRO A 132 -12.12 -9.28 6.84
CA PRO A 132 -10.83 -8.89 7.40
C PRO A 132 -9.88 -8.33 6.33
N ILE A 133 -9.27 -7.19 6.63
CA ILE A 133 -8.13 -6.59 5.94
C ILE A 133 -6.89 -6.67 6.85
N THR A 134 -5.70 -6.63 6.25
CA THR A 134 -4.43 -6.71 6.99
C THR A 134 -3.77 -5.35 7.19
N GLY A 135 -4.22 -4.31 6.48
CA GLY A 135 -3.67 -2.98 6.67
C GLY A 135 -4.34 -1.88 5.84
N ILE A 136 -4.12 -0.65 6.29
CA ILE A 136 -4.39 0.58 5.55
C ILE A 136 -3.06 1.27 5.28
N GLY A 137 -2.78 1.54 4.01
CA GLY A 137 -1.63 2.29 3.57
C GLY A 137 -1.94 3.77 3.45
N ARG A 138 -1.59 4.36 2.31
CA ARG A 138 -1.84 5.76 2.02
C ARG A 138 -3.32 6.13 2.07
N ILE A 139 -3.59 7.29 2.62
CA ILE A 139 -4.90 7.93 2.61
C ILE A 139 -4.78 9.18 1.73
N TRP A 140 -5.77 9.41 0.88
CA TRP A 140 -5.85 10.62 0.05
C TRP A 140 -7.12 11.37 0.39
N ALA A 141 -7.00 12.69 0.49
CA ALA A 141 -8.11 13.62 0.64
C ALA A 141 -8.17 14.53 -0.61
N ASP A 142 -9.34 14.59 -1.25
CA ASP A 142 -9.58 15.33 -2.49
C ASP A 142 -8.53 15.03 -3.58
N GLY A 143 -8.17 13.75 -3.69
CA GLY A 143 -7.21 13.24 -4.68
C GLY A 143 -5.73 13.37 -4.32
N LYS A 144 -5.37 14.17 -3.30
CA LYS A 144 -3.98 14.39 -2.86
C LYS A 144 -3.64 13.53 -1.64
N PRO A 145 -2.38 13.04 -1.50
CA PRO A 145 -1.96 12.34 -0.30
C PRO A 145 -2.23 13.20 0.94
N MET A 146 -2.89 12.61 1.94
CA MET A 146 -3.20 13.26 3.20
C MET A 146 -2.05 13.06 4.17
N ASP A 147 -1.60 14.14 4.79
CA ASP A 147 -0.69 14.05 5.93
C ASP A 147 -1.50 13.65 7.17
N LEU A 148 -1.09 12.55 7.80
CA LEU A 148 -1.75 12.00 8.99
C LEU A 148 -1.08 12.50 10.28
N SER A 149 -0.04 13.33 10.18
CA SER A 149 0.64 13.93 11.32
C SER A 149 -0.32 14.79 12.13
N GLY A 150 -0.54 14.43 13.40
CA GLY A 150 -1.47 15.14 14.27
C GLY A 150 -2.96 14.87 13.99
N VAL A 151 -3.27 13.98 13.05
CA VAL A 151 -4.64 13.49 12.82
C VAL A 151 -4.91 12.33 13.75
N THR A 152 -5.96 12.41 14.55
CA THR A 152 -6.41 11.29 15.37
C THR A 152 -7.31 10.39 14.54
N TRP A 153 -6.81 9.20 14.20
CA TRP A 153 -7.56 8.21 13.43
C TRP A 153 -7.26 6.79 13.92
N ARG A 154 -8.21 5.89 13.65
CA ARG A 154 -8.11 4.45 13.92
C ARG A 154 -8.73 3.69 12.77
N TRP A 155 -8.33 2.45 12.59
CA TRP A 155 -9.00 1.55 11.66
C TRP A 155 -9.27 0.21 12.32
N TYR A 156 -10.27 -0.47 11.78
CA TYR A 156 -10.77 -1.73 12.26
C TYR A 156 -10.69 -2.75 11.12
N PRO A 157 -10.16 -3.94 11.39
CA PRO A 157 -9.84 -4.90 10.34
C PRO A 157 -11.06 -5.49 9.65
N GLY A 158 -12.25 -5.47 10.26
CA GLY A 158 -13.46 -6.03 9.69
C GLY A 158 -13.68 -7.51 10.00
N ASP A 159 -12.98 -8.06 10.99
CA ASP A 159 -13.27 -9.40 11.50
C ASP A 159 -14.51 -9.44 12.41
N GLU A 160 -15.04 -10.63 12.66
CA GLU A 160 -16.25 -10.83 13.47
C GLU A 160 -16.01 -10.65 14.98
N ALA A 161 -14.76 -10.69 15.43
CA ALA A 161 -14.40 -10.50 16.84
C ALA A 161 -14.18 -9.02 17.19
N GLN A 162 -14.09 -8.12 16.20
CA GLN A 162 -13.83 -6.71 16.44
C GLN A 162 -14.87 -6.06 17.36
N SER A 163 -14.39 -5.09 18.15
CA SER A 163 -15.19 -4.36 19.12
C SER A 163 -15.66 -3.02 18.57
N ALA A 164 -16.66 -2.43 19.25
CA ALA A 164 -17.14 -1.09 18.95
C ALA A 164 -16.06 -0.05 19.21
N ASP A 165 -16.01 0.98 18.36
CA ASP A 165 -15.06 2.08 18.56
C ASP A 165 -15.37 2.83 19.86
N PRO A 166 -14.36 3.06 20.72
CA PRO A 166 -14.57 3.64 22.04
C PRO A 166 -15.04 5.10 21.99
N PHE A 167 -14.68 5.86 20.96
CA PHE A 167 -15.12 7.25 20.81
C PHE A 167 -16.55 7.34 20.28
N ILE A 168 -16.91 6.49 19.32
CA ILE A 168 -18.31 6.35 18.90
C ILE A 168 -19.16 5.90 20.11
N ALA A 169 -18.67 4.95 20.91
CA ALA A 169 -19.31 4.49 22.14
C ALA A 169 -19.47 5.59 23.19
N ALA A 170 -18.47 6.46 23.34
CA ALA A 170 -18.57 7.61 24.24
C ALA A 170 -19.61 8.64 23.77
N ARG A 171 -19.84 8.78 22.46
CA ARG A 171 -20.80 9.72 21.89
C ARG A 171 -22.24 9.19 21.86
N MET A 172 -22.43 7.92 21.50
CA MET A 172 -23.76 7.33 21.32
C MET A 172 -24.22 6.48 22.52
N GLY A 173 -23.31 6.16 23.44
CA GLY A 173 -23.53 5.19 24.51
C GLY A 173 -23.25 3.76 24.07
N ALA A 174 -22.59 2.98 24.93
CA ALA A 174 -22.09 1.63 24.61
C ALA A 174 -23.17 0.66 24.09
N ALA A 175 -24.40 0.76 24.57
CA ALA A 175 -25.51 -0.11 24.14
C ALA A 175 -26.02 0.20 22.73
N SER A 176 -25.82 1.43 22.25
CA SER A 176 -26.31 1.92 20.96
C SER A 176 -25.23 1.94 19.88
N THR A 177 -23.98 1.60 20.23
CA THR A 177 -22.86 1.65 19.30
C THR A 177 -22.66 0.30 18.62
N PRO A 178 -22.85 0.22 17.29
CA PRO A 178 -22.53 -0.99 16.56
C PRO A 178 -21.02 -1.22 16.51
N ALA A 179 -20.61 -2.49 16.56
CA ALA A 179 -19.22 -2.89 16.33
C ALA A 179 -18.84 -3.03 14.85
N TYR A 180 -19.82 -2.85 13.95
CA TYR A 180 -19.67 -3.01 12.50
C TYR A 180 -18.94 -4.30 12.09
N ARG A 181 -19.18 -5.40 12.80
CA ARG A 181 -18.52 -6.70 12.56
C ARG A 181 -18.70 -7.15 11.12
N GLY A 182 -17.66 -7.78 10.57
CA GLY A 182 -17.64 -8.19 9.16
C GLY A 182 -17.44 -7.03 8.18
N THR A 183 -17.18 -5.79 8.64
CA THR A 183 -16.87 -4.64 7.78
C THR A 183 -15.62 -3.93 8.27
N ALA A 184 -14.63 -3.79 7.40
CA ALA A 184 -13.45 -2.99 7.68
C ALA A 184 -13.81 -1.50 7.58
N TYR A 185 -13.44 -0.70 8.59
CA TYR A 185 -13.78 0.72 8.62
C TYR A 185 -12.69 1.56 9.29
N VAL A 186 -12.68 2.86 8.97
CA VAL A 186 -11.75 3.85 9.49
C VAL A 186 -12.53 4.91 10.25
N VAL A 187 -12.05 5.35 11.40
CA VAL A 187 -12.62 6.42 12.22
C VAL A 187 -11.64 7.58 12.26
N PHE A 188 -12.14 8.78 11.99
CA PHE A 188 -11.44 10.04 12.22
C PHE A 188 -12.09 10.77 13.39
N GLU A 189 -11.27 11.25 14.32
CA GLU A 189 -11.71 12.09 15.42
C GLU A 189 -11.24 13.53 15.20
N GLU A 190 -12.18 14.47 15.33
CA GLU A 190 -11.91 15.91 15.28
C GLU A 190 -10.97 16.30 14.12
N LEU A 191 -11.24 15.78 12.93
CA LEU A 191 -10.47 16.12 11.73
C LEU A 191 -10.69 17.60 11.40
N ALA A 192 -9.61 18.38 11.40
CA ALA A 192 -9.63 19.78 11.01
C ALA A 192 -10.00 19.94 9.53
N LEU A 193 -11.01 20.76 9.24
CA LEU A 193 -11.55 20.94 7.89
C LEU A 193 -11.06 22.20 7.18
N SER A 194 -10.28 23.04 7.85
CA SER A 194 -9.78 24.31 7.32
C SER A 194 -9.00 24.13 6.02
N THR A 195 -8.20 23.05 5.93
CA THR A 195 -7.43 22.68 4.73
C THR A 195 -8.27 22.12 3.60
N TYR A 196 -9.53 21.76 3.87
CA TYR A 196 -10.47 21.18 2.92
C TYR A 196 -11.62 22.13 2.57
N GLY A 197 -11.46 23.43 2.84
CA GLY A 197 -12.49 24.44 2.56
C GLY A 197 -13.71 24.32 3.48
N ASN A 198 -13.52 23.89 4.72
CA ASN A 198 -14.56 23.72 5.74
C ASN A 198 -15.68 22.75 5.34
N ARG A 199 -15.35 21.76 4.51
CA ARG A 199 -16.22 20.63 4.19
C ARG A 199 -15.51 19.32 4.46
N LEU A 200 -16.28 18.24 4.50
CA LEU A 200 -15.70 16.91 4.52
C LEU A 200 -14.93 16.66 3.19
N PRO A 201 -13.66 16.23 3.26
CA PRO A 201 -12.93 15.87 2.06
C PRO A 201 -13.43 14.55 1.46
N GLN A 202 -13.24 14.38 0.17
CA GLN A 202 -13.42 13.09 -0.50
C GLN A 202 -12.22 12.21 -0.18
N LEU A 203 -12.45 11.16 0.61
CA LEU A 203 -11.40 10.25 1.05
C LEU A 203 -11.28 9.04 0.13
N SER A 204 -10.05 8.55 0.00
CA SER A 204 -9.77 7.24 -0.57
C SER A 204 -8.58 6.63 0.15
N PHE A 205 -8.56 5.31 0.22
CA PHE A 205 -7.69 4.54 1.09
C PHE A 205 -7.00 3.46 0.28
N GLU A 206 -5.70 3.28 0.49
CA GLU A 206 -4.97 2.12 0.04
C GLU A 206 -5.24 1.00 1.04
N VAL A 207 -5.93 -0.04 0.60
CA VAL A 207 -6.35 -1.13 1.46
C VAL A 207 -5.60 -2.40 1.07
N PHE A 208 -5.08 -3.11 2.07
CA PHE A 208 -4.40 -4.39 1.91
C PHE A 208 -5.30 -5.51 2.39
N ARG A 209 -5.65 -6.42 1.48
CA ARG A 209 -6.39 -7.64 1.78
C ARG A 209 -5.81 -8.80 0.99
N PRO A 210 -4.65 -9.34 1.41
CA PRO A 210 -4.06 -10.48 0.73
C PRO A 210 -4.99 -11.68 0.79
N LEU A 211 -4.99 -12.47 -0.28
CA LEU A 211 -5.54 -13.82 -0.26
C LEU A 211 -4.48 -14.69 0.40
N ALA A 212 -4.56 -14.89 1.72
CA ALA A 212 -3.56 -15.66 2.47
C ALA A 212 -3.98 -17.13 2.62
N ASP A 213 -4.54 -17.72 1.56
CA ASP A 213 -4.95 -19.13 1.56
C ASP A 213 -3.72 -20.05 1.45
N PRO A 214 -3.78 -21.31 1.92
CA PRO A 214 -2.62 -22.22 1.93
C PRO A 214 -2.01 -22.53 0.55
N ASP A 215 -2.71 -22.23 -0.54
CA ASP A 215 -2.30 -22.45 -1.93
C ASP A 215 -1.90 -21.14 -2.66
N THR A 216 -1.92 -20.01 -1.97
CA THR A 216 -1.55 -18.69 -2.52
C THR A 216 -0.09 -18.34 -2.21
N ALA A 217 0.49 -17.44 -3.01
CA ALA A 217 1.85 -16.97 -2.75
C ALA A 217 1.94 -16.26 -1.38
N GLU A 218 0.96 -15.43 -1.06
CA GLU A 218 0.87 -14.66 0.18
C GLU A 218 0.75 -15.55 1.42
N GLY A 219 0.01 -16.66 1.33
CA GLY A 219 -0.13 -17.65 2.41
C GLY A 219 1.07 -18.61 2.54
N LEU A 220 1.75 -18.92 1.43
CA LEU A 220 2.90 -19.83 1.41
C LEU A 220 4.23 -19.15 1.76
N THR A 221 4.36 -17.84 1.55
CA THR A 221 5.62 -17.12 1.76
C THR A 221 5.94 -17.01 3.25
N ARG A 222 6.94 -17.77 3.70
CA ARG A 222 7.45 -17.76 5.09
C ARG A 222 8.72 -16.94 5.26
N ALA A 223 9.46 -16.71 4.17
CA ALA A 223 10.71 -15.98 4.20
C ALA A 223 10.92 -15.16 2.93
N VAL A 224 11.60 -14.03 3.06
CA VAL A 224 11.95 -13.17 1.92
C VAL A 224 13.42 -12.75 1.95
N THR A 225 13.96 -12.45 0.77
CA THR A 225 15.26 -11.80 0.63
C THR A 225 15.05 -10.31 0.42
N MET A 226 15.62 -9.49 1.30
CA MET A 226 15.43 -8.05 1.28
C MET A 226 16.51 -7.36 0.45
N ILE A 227 16.10 -6.92 -0.73
CA ILE A 227 16.88 -6.14 -1.70
C ILE A 227 16.53 -4.64 -1.55
N PRO A 228 17.35 -3.68 -2.03
CA PRO A 228 18.36 -3.77 -3.11
C PRO A 228 19.75 -4.26 -2.72
N ALA A 229 20.07 -4.48 -1.43
CA ALA A 229 21.41 -4.74 -0.90
C ALA A 229 22.37 -3.55 -0.88
N SER A 230 22.20 -2.60 -1.80
CA SER A 230 23.03 -1.41 -1.96
C SER A 230 22.25 -0.10 -1.73
N GLY A 231 22.98 0.99 -1.63
CA GLY A 231 22.52 2.31 -1.22
C GLY A 231 22.94 2.60 0.22
N GLU A 232 23.69 3.68 0.38
CA GLU A 232 24.43 4.04 1.58
C GLU A 232 23.58 4.15 2.86
N PHE A 233 22.30 4.52 2.71
CA PHE A 233 21.37 4.76 3.82
C PHE A 233 20.02 4.03 3.67
N THR A 234 19.90 3.12 2.69
CA THR A 234 18.62 2.48 2.31
C THR A 234 17.92 1.79 3.48
N TYR A 235 18.70 1.21 4.40
CA TYR A 235 18.19 0.46 5.56
C TYR A 235 17.95 1.31 6.82
N ALA A 236 18.26 2.61 6.79
CA ALA A 236 18.08 3.46 7.95
C ALA A 236 16.59 3.65 8.27
N THR A 237 16.23 3.49 9.53
CA THR A 237 14.86 3.71 10.04
C THR A 237 14.65 5.14 10.55
N GLN A 238 15.70 5.97 10.47
CA GLN A 238 15.63 7.41 10.66
C GLN A 238 15.78 8.14 9.33
N ALA A 239 15.12 9.29 9.19
CA ALA A 239 15.25 10.14 8.01
C ALA A 239 16.70 10.65 7.86
N ILE A 240 17.35 10.28 6.77
CA ILE A 240 18.65 10.81 6.37
C ILE A 240 18.43 11.82 5.26
N ARG A 241 19.06 12.98 5.40
CA ARG A 241 19.04 14.03 4.37
C ARG A 241 20.45 14.42 3.97
N LYS A 242 20.69 14.51 2.66
CA LYS A 242 21.91 15.10 2.11
C LYS A 242 21.75 16.60 1.95
N THR A 243 22.86 17.32 2.13
CA THR A 243 22.97 18.74 1.80
C THR A 243 23.87 18.90 0.59
N ASP A 244 23.34 19.52 -0.46
CA ASP A 244 24.07 19.80 -1.70
C ASP A 244 23.77 21.22 -2.16
N GLY A 245 24.81 22.05 -2.36
CA GLY A 245 24.67 23.44 -2.78
C GLY A 245 23.75 24.32 -1.89
N GLY A 246 23.57 23.96 -0.61
CA GLY A 246 22.65 24.63 0.31
C GLY A 246 21.21 24.11 0.28
N ALA A 247 20.84 23.25 -0.67
CA ALA A 247 19.57 22.54 -0.69
C ALA A 247 19.68 21.24 0.13
N THR A 248 18.57 20.86 0.79
CA THR A 248 18.49 19.61 1.55
C THR A 248 17.54 18.65 0.85
N GLN A 249 17.97 17.42 0.61
CA GLN A 249 17.20 16.37 -0.05
C GLN A 249 17.20 15.09 0.80
N ALA A 250 16.12 14.33 0.78
CA ALA A 250 16.05 13.05 1.50
C ALA A 250 16.80 11.95 0.74
N GLU A 251 17.48 11.07 1.48
CA GLU A 251 18.17 9.89 0.91
C GLU A 251 17.29 8.62 1.01
N ASN A 252 16.40 8.53 2.01
CA ASN A 252 15.62 7.32 2.32
C ASN A 252 14.13 7.59 2.63
N LEU A 253 13.56 8.64 2.03
CA LEU A 253 12.14 9.01 2.14
C LEU A 253 11.50 9.04 0.74
N ASN A 254 11.65 7.96 -0.03
CA ASN A 254 11.22 7.90 -1.41
C ASN A 254 9.77 7.43 -1.54
N ALA A 255 9.32 6.52 -0.68
CA ALA A 255 7.96 5.97 -0.70
C ALA A 255 6.93 6.97 -0.14
N LEU A 256 7.27 7.62 0.97
CA LEU A 256 6.46 8.62 1.66
C LEU A 256 7.37 9.70 2.25
N ALA A 257 6.95 10.96 2.17
CA ALA A 257 7.76 12.08 2.66
C ALA A 257 8.00 12.06 4.18
N ALA A 258 7.14 11.35 4.94
CA ALA A 258 7.16 11.32 6.40
C ALA A 258 7.66 9.99 6.99
N SER A 259 7.88 8.96 6.18
CA SER A 259 8.29 7.63 6.65
C SER A 259 9.50 7.12 5.87
N THR A 260 10.43 6.45 6.57
CA THR A 260 11.61 5.86 5.95
C THR A 260 11.25 4.64 5.12
N ASP A 261 11.91 4.50 3.97
CA ASP A 261 11.64 3.43 3.01
C ASP A 261 11.71 2.03 3.64
N MET A 262 12.64 1.80 4.57
CA MET A 262 12.78 0.53 5.27
C MET A 262 11.55 0.19 6.12
N VAL A 263 11.05 1.16 6.89
CA VAL A 263 9.86 0.98 7.75
C VAL A 263 8.63 0.72 6.89
N GLU A 264 8.42 1.53 5.85
CA GLU A 264 7.30 1.37 4.92
C GLU A 264 7.36 0.03 4.17
N ALA A 265 8.56 -0.44 3.79
CA ALA A 265 8.74 -1.72 3.14
C ALA A 265 8.36 -2.88 4.07
N LEU A 266 8.74 -2.82 5.35
CA LEU A 266 8.38 -3.82 6.35
C LEU A 266 6.89 -3.81 6.68
N ASP A 267 6.26 -2.63 6.82
CA ASP A 267 4.82 -2.50 7.03
C ASP A 267 4.04 -3.17 5.90
N ARG A 268 4.44 -2.87 4.65
CA ARG A 268 3.84 -3.48 3.46
C ARG A 268 4.08 -4.99 3.38
N LEU A 269 5.28 -5.45 3.72
CA LEU A 269 5.62 -6.86 3.74
C LEU A 269 4.69 -7.62 4.69
N GLN A 270 4.54 -7.15 5.92
CA GLN A 270 3.69 -7.80 6.92
C GLN A 270 2.19 -7.71 6.56
N ALA A 271 1.77 -6.60 5.95
CA ALA A 271 0.40 -6.47 5.46
C ALA A 271 0.10 -7.42 4.28
N MET A 272 1.04 -7.61 3.35
CA MET A 272 0.80 -8.42 2.14
C MET A 272 1.08 -9.90 2.33
N ALA A 273 2.06 -10.26 3.17
CA ALA A 273 2.48 -11.64 3.39
C ALA A 273 2.55 -11.90 4.91
N PRO A 274 1.40 -12.04 5.59
CA PRO A 274 1.33 -12.12 7.05
C PRO A 274 1.99 -13.39 7.62
N ALA A 275 2.24 -14.41 6.79
CA ALA A 275 2.93 -15.64 7.18
C ALA A 275 4.46 -15.50 7.21
N VAL A 276 5.02 -14.37 6.76
CA VAL A 276 6.46 -14.13 6.76
C VAL A 276 7.00 -14.03 8.17
N GLU A 277 7.93 -14.90 8.49
CA GLU A 277 8.59 -15.00 9.79
C GLU A 277 10.11 -14.77 9.71
N SER A 278 10.67 -14.74 8.49
CA SER A 278 12.13 -14.63 8.30
C SER A 278 12.51 -13.69 7.16
N VAL A 279 13.57 -12.93 7.35
CA VAL A 279 14.11 -12.01 6.35
C VAL A 279 15.61 -12.23 6.21
N SER A 280 16.06 -12.46 4.99
CA SER A 280 17.47 -12.42 4.62
C SER A 280 17.84 -11.00 4.24
N LEU A 281 18.52 -10.27 5.13
CA LEU A 281 18.95 -8.89 4.89
C LEU A 281 20.24 -8.89 4.10
N VAL A 282 20.15 -8.50 2.83
CA VAL A 282 21.29 -8.49 1.92
C VAL A 282 22.11 -7.22 2.13
N VAL A 283 23.42 -7.32 2.29
CA VAL A 283 24.30 -6.15 2.49
C VAL A 283 25.46 -6.22 1.51
N ALA A 284 25.50 -5.27 0.59
CA ALA A 284 26.43 -5.26 -0.53
C ALA A 284 27.83 -4.73 -0.15
N TRP A 285 28.86 -5.48 -0.50
CA TRP A 285 30.28 -5.10 -0.49
C TRP A 285 30.85 -5.22 -1.90
N PHE A 286 32.00 -4.59 -2.16
CA PHE A 286 32.59 -4.54 -3.49
C PHE A 286 33.84 -5.38 -3.58
N GLY A 287 33.88 -6.27 -4.58
CA GLY A 287 35.08 -6.94 -5.06
C GLY A 287 35.56 -6.30 -6.35
N ASP A 288 36.87 -6.21 -6.55
CA ASP A 288 37.50 -5.51 -7.68
C ASP A 288 38.24 -6.44 -8.66
N ASP A 289 38.22 -7.75 -8.43
CA ASP A 289 38.90 -8.75 -9.27
C ASP A 289 38.13 -10.07 -9.29
N LEU A 290 37.97 -10.67 -10.46
CA LEU A 290 37.30 -11.96 -10.61
C LEU A 290 38.16 -13.14 -10.12
N ARG A 291 39.46 -12.93 -9.90
CA ARG A 291 40.38 -13.93 -9.36
C ARG A 291 40.30 -13.90 -7.83
N ALA A 292 39.68 -14.93 -7.25
CA ALA A 292 39.38 -14.98 -5.81
C ALA A 292 40.58 -14.70 -4.89
N GLY A 293 41.80 -15.14 -5.25
CA GLY A 293 43.01 -14.91 -4.45
C GLY A 293 43.56 -13.47 -4.50
N SER A 294 43.11 -12.66 -5.48
CA SER A 294 43.56 -11.27 -5.68
C SER A 294 42.46 -10.24 -5.39
N CYS A 295 41.20 -10.69 -5.30
CA CYS A 295 40.04 -9.86 -5.08
C CYS A 295 40.08 -9.17 -3.71
N LYS A 296 39.99 -7.84 -3.71
CA LYS A 296 39.88 -7.05 -2.49
C LYS A 296 38.42 -6.74 -2.23
N VAL A 297 37.91 -7.23 -1.11
CA VAL A 297 36.55 -6.96 -0.65
C VAL A 297 36.55 -5.75 0.27
N ARG A 298 35.79 -4.70 -0.08
CA ARG A 298 35.79 -3.41 0.63
C ARG A 298 34.43 -2.70 0.53
N PRO A 299 34.10 -1.81 1.48
CA PRO A 299 32.90 -0.99 1.37
C PRO A 299 33.08 0.09 0.31
N GLY A 300 32.01 0.39 -0.42
CA GLY A 300 31.99 1.35 -1.52
C GLY A 300 31.03 2.52 -1.32
N VAL A 301 31.34 3.65 -1.94
CA VAL A 301 30.50 4.88 -1.97
C VAL A 301 30.27 5.33 -3.40
N GLU A 302 29.12 5.97 -3.64
CA GLU A 302 28.72 6.47 -4.98
C GLU A 302 29.49 7.75 -5.38
N VAL A 303 29.82 8.55 -4.37
CA VAL A 303 30.47 9.86 -4.51
C VAL A 303 31.53 10.03 -3.43
N SER A 304 32.62 10.71 -3.79
CA SER A 304 33.75 10.97 -2.88
C SER A 304 33.41 11.96 -1.76
N ALA A 305 32.45 12.87 -2.02
CA ALA A 305 31.99 13.85 -1.06
C ALA A 305 30.45 13.90 -1.06
N LYS A 306 29.87 13.73 0.13
CA LYS A 306 28.45 13.96 0.41
C LYS A 306 28.33 14.25 1.90
N SER A 307 27.58 15.28 2.25
CA SER A 307 27.29 15.66 3.64
C SER A 307 25.87 15.23 3.98
N THR A 308 25.68 14.55 5.10
CA THR A 308 24.39 14.02 5.52
C THR A 308 24.07 14.34 6.97
N THR A 309 22.79 14.46 7.26
CA THR A 309 22.25 14.69 8.61
C THR A 309 21.09 13.71 8.89
N PRO A 310 20.87 13.29 10.14
CA PRO A 310 21.69 13.55 11.33
C PRO A 310 22.95 12.68 11.42
N ALA A 311 23.11 11.68 10.56
CA ALA A 311 24.21 10.71 10.60
C ALA A 311 25.08 10.77 9.35
N SER A 312 26.37 10.47 9.53
CA SER A 312 27.35 10.30 8.45
C SER A 312 27.48 8.83 8.05
N TRP A 313 27.91 8.57 6.81
CA TRP A 313 28.20 7.23 6.35
C TRP A 313 29.52 6.69 6.91
N SER A 314 29.52 5.44 7.38
CA SER A 314 30.73 4.68 7.71
C SER A 314 30.44 3.18 7.74
N VAL A 315 31.42 2.37 7.32
CA VAL A 315 31.31 0.90 7.34
C VAL A 315 32.61 0.29 7.88
N ASN A 316 32.52 -0.52 8.91
CA ASN A 316 33.66 -1.14 9.59
C ASN A 316 34.79 -0.15 9.93
N GLY A 317 34.42 1.05 10.41
CA GLY A 317 35.36 2.14 10.71
C GLY A 317 35.93 2.87 9.49
N VAL A 318 35.64 2.42 8.26
CA VAL A 318 36.02 3.12 7.02
C VAL A 318 35.10 4.31 6.82
N THR A 319 35.68 5.50 6.76
CA THR A 319 34.96 6.75 6.43
C THR A 319 34.81 6.89 4.92
N ARG A 320 33.86 7.72 4.46
CA ARG A 320 33.67 8.02 3.03
C ARG A 320 34.97 8.40 2.31
N ALA A 321 35.82 9.20 2.95
CA ALA A 321 37.08 9.66 2.36
C ALA A 321 38.08 8.52 2.08
N SER A 322 37.95 7.39 2.77
CA SER A 322 38.82 6.21 2.64
C SER A 322 38.11 5.03 1.97
N ALA A 323 36.85 5.19 1.58
CA ALA A 323 36.05 4.15 0.96
C ALA A 323 36.41 3.97 -0.52
N PHE A 324 36.08 2.80 -1.07
CA PHE A 324 36.19 2.57 -2.50
C PHE A 324 35.15 3.42 -3.24
N LEU A 325 35.58 4.25 -4.18
CA LEU A 325 34.66 4.94 -5.07
C LEU A 325 34.23 3.96 -6.16
N VAL A 326 32.92 3.68 -6.20
CA VAL A 326 32.34 2.78 -7.20
C VAL A 326 32.62 3.33 -8.61
N SER A 327 32.88 2.43 -9.55
CA SER A 327 33.09 2.78 -10.95
C SER A 327 31.92 3.54 -11.54
N ARG A 328 32.20 4.23 -12.65
CA ARG A 328 31.24 5.09 -13.33
C ARG A 328 31.06 4.65 -14.77
N ASP A 329 29.85 4.82 -15.28
CA ASP A 329 29.54 4.61 -16.67
C ASP A 329 30.03 5.75 -17.57
N ASP A 330 29.76 5.63 -18.87
CA ASP A 330 30.15 6.61 -19.88
C ASP A 330 29.41 7.96 -19.76
N GLN A 331 28.35 8.04 -18.95
CA GLN A 331 27.67 9.29 -18.60
C GLN A 331 28.05 9.80 -17.20
N ASP A 332 29.15 9.32 -16.63
CA ASP A 332 29.66 9.72 -15.30
C ASP A 332 28.68 9.39 -14.15
N ARG A 333 27.82 8.38 -14.31
CA ARG A 333 26.92 7.91 -13.25
C ARG A 333 27.54 6.71 -12.52
N PRO A 334 27.37 6.60 -11.19
CA PRO A 334 27.79 5.40 -10.47
C PRO A 334 27.12 4.14 -11.02
N VAL A 335 27.90 3.09 -11.28
CA VAL A 335 27.39 1.82 -11.81
C VAL A 335 26.59 1.04 -10.74
N TYR A 336 26.94 1.22 -9.47
CA TYR A 336 26.25 0.65 -8.32
C TYR A 336 25.89 1.71 -7.28
N GLY A 337 24.89 1.42 -6.44
CA GLY A 337 24.68 2.13 -5.18
C GLY A 337 25.74 1.73 -4.14
N GLY A 338 26.00 2.56 -3.14
CA GLY A 338 27.06 2.32 -2.14
C GLY A 338 26.76 1.18 -1.16
N THR A 339 27.74 0.78 -0.36
CA THR A 339 27.53 -0.18 0.74
C THR A 339 26.65 0.46 1.82
N PRO A 340 25.59 -0.22 2.33
CA PRO A 340 24.80 0.31 3.43
C PRO A 340 25.65 0.59 4.68
N SER A 341 25.45 1.76 5.29
CA SER A 341 26.16 2.16 6.52
C SER A 341 25.88 1.21 7.69
N ASP A 342 26.87 0.99 8.56
CA ASP A 342 26.73 0.04 9.69
C ASP A 342 25.53 0.37 10.57
N PHE A 343 25.33 1.65 10.90
CA PHE A 343 24.21 2.06 11.75
C PHE A 343 22.86 1.75 11.10
N ALA A 344 22.76 1.87 9.77
CA ALA A 344 21.53 1.63 9.03
C ALA A 344 21.20 0.13 9.02
N VAL A 345 22.21 -0.72 8.83
CA VAL A 345 22.05 -2.19 8.93
C VAL A 345 21.61 -2.59 10.34
N VAL A 346 22.22 -2.03 11.38
CA VAL A 346 21.84 -2.30 12.77
C VAL A 346 20.39 -1.87 13.04
N GLN A 347 20.00 -0.67 12.59
CA GLN A 347 18.63 -0.18 12.72
C GLN A 347 17.62 -1.12 12.05
N ALA A 348 17.88 -1.55 10.81
CA ALA A 348 17.01 -2.50 10.12
C ALA A 348 16.88 -3.84 10.86
N ILE A 349 17.99 -4.39 11.38
CA ILE A 349 17.97 -5.63 12.17
C ILE A 349 17.15 -5.45 13.45
N GLN A 350 17.33 -4.34 14.15
CA GLN A 350 16.58 -4.03 15.37
C GLN A 350 15.08 -3.89 15.08
N GLU A 351 14.73 -3.17 14.02
CA GLU A 351 13.33 -2.98 13.58
C GLU A 351 12.67 -4.31 13.20
N MET A 352 13.34 -5.14 12.39
CA MET A 352 12.84 -6.47 12.05
C MET A 352 12.65 -7.35 13.30
N LYS A 353 13.60 -7.32 14.24
CA LYS A 353 13.47 -8.07 15.50
C LYS A 353 12.34 -7.55 16.39
N ALA A 354 12.14 -6.23 16.46
CA ALA A 354 11.04 -5.63 17.20
C ALA A 354 9.66 -6.08 16.65
N ARG A 355 9.60 -6.36 15.35
CA ARG A 355 8.41 -6.91 14.66
C ARG A 355 8.28 -8.44 14.78
N GLY A 356 9.20 -9.12 15.47
CA GLY A 356 9.20 -10.58 15.62
C GLY A 356 9.78 -11.36 14.43
N LEU A 357 10.43 -10.69 13.47
CA LEU A 357 11.04 -11.35 12.31
C LEU A 357 12.41 -11.93 12.67
N ARG A 358 12.69 -13.16 12.21
CA ARG A 358 14.02 -13.74 12.24
C ARG A 358 14.87 -13.12 11.14
N VAL A 359 16.09 -12.71 11.46
CA VAL A 359 16.96 -12.02 10.50
C VAL A 359 18.20 -12.86 10.23
N THR A 360 18.45 -13.15 8.95
CA THR A 360 19.72 -13.70 8.47
C THR A 360 20.50 -12.57 7.82
N PHE A 361 21.71 -12.29 8.32
CA PHE A 361 22.61 -11.37 7.63
C PHE A 361 23.19 -12.07 6.39
N TYR A 362 22.94 -11.50 5.22
CA TYR A 362 23.40 -12.03 3.94
C TYR A 362 24.45 -11.06 3.36
N PRO A 363 25.76 -11.39 3.43
CA PRO A 363 26.77 -10.63 2.71
C PRO A 363 26.66 -10.89 1.20
N PHE A 364 26.62 -9.83 0.41
CA PHE A 364 26.54 -9.91 -1.05
C PHE A 364 27.71 -9.16 -1.67
N ILE A 365 28.44 -9.79 -2.59
CA ILE A 365 29.61 -9.19 -3.22
C ILE A 365 29.22 -8.75 -4.63
N LEU A 366 29.21 -7.43 -4.84
CA LEU A 366 29.11 -6.80 -6.15
C LEU A 366 30.51 -6.74 -6.76
N MET A 367 30.68 -7.32 -7.94
CA MET A 367 31.95 -7.29 -8.65
C MET A 367 32.05 -6.01 -9.49
N ASP A 368 32.77 -5.02 -8.99
CA ASP A 368 33.01 -3.76 -9.67
C ASP A 368 34.30 -3.83 -10.50
N VAL A 369 34.17 -4.41 -11.69
CA VAL A 369 35.25 -4.64 -12.65
C VAL A 369 34.92 -3.91 -13.95
N PRO A 370 35.30 -2.62 -14.10
CA PRO A 370 34.88 -1.81 -15.23
C PRO A 370 35.45 -2.33 -16.56
N PRO A 371 34.75 -2.09 -17.69
CA PRO A 371 35.27 -2.41 -19.01
C PRO A 371 36.63 -1.75 -19.27
N GLY A 372 37.52 -2.45 -19.96
CA GLY A 372 38.85 -1.93 -20.30
C GLY A 372 39.85 -1.91 -19.14
N ASN A 373 39.55 -2.55 -18.01
CA ASN A 373 40.52 -2.79 -16.95
C ASN A 373 41.70 -3.66 -17.45
N THR A 374 42.83 -3.58 -16.75
CA THR A 374 44.08 -4.28 -17.10
C THR A 374 44.31 -5.55 -16.28
N LEU A 375 43.28 -6.06 -15.59
CA LEU A 375 43.40 -7.25 -14.76
C LEU A 375 43.52 -8.51 -15.65
N PRO A 376 44.39 -9.47 -15.29
CA PRO A 376 44.45 -10.75 -15.98
C PRO A 376 43.11 -11.46 -16.03
N ASN A 377 42.79 -12.05 -17.18
CA ASN A 377 41.62 -12.90 -17.33
C ASN A 377 41.72 -14.10 -16.36
N PRO A 378 40.71 -14.37 -15.52
CA PRO A 378 40.68 -15.55 -14.65
C PRO A 378 40.54 -16.89 -15.42
N TYR A 379 40.23 -16.85 -16.72
CA TYR A 379 40.03 -18.02 -17.59
C TYR A 379 41.10 -18.15 -18.68
#